data_AF-A0A8S3DTN4-F1
#
_entry.id   AF-A0A8S3DTN4-F1
#
_cell.length_a   1.000
_cell.length_b   1.000
_cell.length_c   1.000
_cell.angle_alpha   90.00
_cell.angle_beta   90.00
_cell.angle_gamma   90.00
#
_symmetry.space_group_name_H-M   'P 1'
#
loop_
_entity.id
_entity.type
_entity.pdbx_description
1 polymer ?
#
loop_
_entity_poly.entity_id
_entity_poly.type
_entity_poly.pdbx_seq_one_letter_code
_entity_poly.pdbx_strand_id
1 'polypeptide(L)'
;HLEINAQIFSGKLMKILRLLPEVNTLKISSLSISQSESLFNEDIEFLDFLSNEKQITKICFKNMKDMNQIQMLALICSHVSHLEINCINYKHAELLTGLILTQIQSVSNSLLRLLCFRIREAHDDMILELEKMIDTENLRFDFTIKHLMDKIYIQWK
;
A
#
# COMPACT_ATOMS: atom_id res chain seq x y z
N HIS A 1 -3.65 14.99 -8.00
CA HIS A 1 -2.82 14.26 -7.01
C HIS A 1 -2.93 14.96 -5.67
N LEU A 2 -2.87 14.24 -4.56
CA LEU A 2 -2.87 14.78 -3.20
C LEU A 2 -1.57 14.35 -2.49
N GLU A 3 -0.86 15.30 -1.87
CA GLU A 3 0.36 15.02 -1.10
C GLU A 3 0.24 15.57 0.33
N ILE A 4 0.45 14.70 1.31
CA ILE A 4 0.37 15.01 2.74
C ILE A 4 1.70 14.66 3.39
N ASN A 5 2.50 15.69 3.68
CA ASN A 5 3.87 15.54 4.18
C ASN A 5 3.97 15.29 5.69
N ALA A 6 2.89 15.53 6.43
CA ALA A 6 2.78 15.23 7.84
C ALA A 6 2.12 13.87 8.10
N GLN A 7 2.23 13.38 9.33
CA GLN A 7 1.37 12.30 9.79
C GLN A 7 -0.10 12.75 9.73
N ILE A 8 -0.98 11.90 9.19
CA ILE A 8 -2.41 12.16 9.14
C ILE A 8 -3.20 11.05 9.83
N PHE A 9 -4.29 11.41 10.51
CA PHE A 9 -5.23 10.44 11.08
C PHE A 9 -6.19 9.94 10.00
N SER A 10 -6.54 8.65 10.02
CA SER A 10 -7.46 8.03 9.06
C SER A 10 -8.77 8.81 8.88
N GLY A 11 -9.44 9.21 9.97
CA GLY A 11 -10.66 10.03 9.92
C GLY A 11 -10.50 11.38 9.21
N LYS A 12 -9.34 12.04 9.39
CA LYS A 12 -9.03 13.29 8.70
C LYS A 12 -8.72 13.05 7.21
N LEU A 13 -8.01 11.97 6.89
CA LEU A 13 -7.75 11.58 5.50
C LEU A 13 -9.07 11.33 4.77
N MET A 14 -9.97 10.57 5.39
CA MET A 14 -11.33 10.33 4.89
C MET A 14 -12.07 11.63 4.56
N LYS A 15 -12.12 12.58 5.50
CA LYS A 15 -12.73 13.91 5.27
C LYS A 15 -12.07 14.70 4.14
N ILE A 16 -10.75 14.69 4.04
CA ILE A 16 -10.03 15.38 2.94
C ILE A 16 -10.38 14.74 1.61
N LEU A 17 -10.32 13.41 1.53
CA LEU A 17 -10.65 12.70 0.31
C LEU A 17 -12.07 13.05 -0.11
N ARG A 18 -13.06 13.09 0.81
CA ARG A 18 -14.45 13.49 0.52
C ARG A 18 -14.55 14.75 -0.32
N LEU A 19 -13.75 15.77 0.01
CA LEU A 19 -13.75 17.07 -0.66
C LEU A 19 -13.01 17.07 -2.00
N LEU A 20 -12.27 16.00 -2.31
CA LEU A 20 -11.40 15.88 -3.47
C LEU A 20 -11.68 14.59 -4.26
N PRO A 21 -12.86 14.46 -4.90
CA PRO A 21 -13.28 13.22 -5.57
C PRO A 21 -12.40 12.81 -6.75
N GLU A 22 -11.75 13.76 -7.41
CA GLU A 22 -10.91 13.52 -8.60
C GLU A 22 -9.46 13.10 -8.28
N VAL A 23 -9.13 12.90 -7.00
CA VAL A 23 -7.78 12.46 -6.61
C VAL A 23 -7.60 11.00 -6.99
N ASN A 24 -6.69 10.76 -7.94
CA ASN A 24 -6.29 9.41 -8.37
C ASN A 24 -4.99 8.91 -7.72
N THR A 25 -4.20 9.81 -7.16
CA THR A 25 -2.88 9.53 -6.57
C THR A 25 -2.79 10.18 -5.21
N LEU A 26 -2.55 9.36 -4.19
CA LEU A 26 -2.39 9.77 -2.80
C LEU A 26 -0.94 9.52 -2.35
N LYS A 27 -0.23 10.59 -1.99
CA LYS A 27 1.10 10.50 -1.37
C LYS A 27 0.98 10.89 0.09
N ILE A 28 1.31 9.99 1.01
CA ILE A 28 1.28 10.29 2.44
C ILE A 28 2.60 9.96 3.12
N SER A 29 2.97 10.79 4.08
CA SER A 29 4.15 10.58 4.88
C SER A 29 3.95 9.40 5.83
N SER A 30 2.93 9.47 6.68
CA SER A 30 2.51 8.36 7.53
C SER A 30 1.02 8.44 7.87
N LEU A 31 0.42 7.30 8.19
CA LEU A 31 -0.96 7.20 8.62
C LEU A 31 -1.00 6.84 10.11
N SER A 32 -1.74 7.60 10.89
CA SER A 32 -2.07 7.27 12.27
C SER A 32 -3.47 6.67 12.30
N ILE A 33 -3.58 5.48 12.88
CA ILE A 33 -4.86 4.83 13.12
C ILE A 33 -5.20 5.12 14.59
N SER A 34 -6.15 6.02 14.83
CA SER A 34 -6.68 6.23 16.17
C SER A 34 -7.37 4.92 16.61
N GLN A 35 -6.90 4.30 17.69
CA GLN A 35 -7.52 3.09 18.26
C GLN A 35 -8.92 3.35 18.86
N SER A 36 -9.35 4.61 18.97
CA SER A 36 -10.48 5.02 19.81
C SER A 36 -11.72 5.53 19.06
N GLU A 37 -11.71 5.54 17.73
CA GLU A 37 -12.93 5.86 16.99
C GLU A 37 -13.45 4.55 16.43
N SER A 38 -14.38 3.93 17.17
CA SER A 38 -15.32 3.00 16.57
C SER A 38 -15.77 3.65 15.27
N LEU A 39 -15.54 3.00 14.12
CA LEU A 39 -16.08 3.48 12.85
C LEU A 39 -17.56 3.73 13.09
N PHE A 40 -17.96 5.01 13.16
CA PHE A 40 -19.35 5.34 13.41
C PHE A 40 -20.13 4.89 12.16
N ASN A 41 -21.45 4.73 12.24
CA ASN A 41 -22.25 4.35 11.06
C ASN A 41 -21.99 5.30 9.87
N GLU A 42 -21.70 6.57 10.14
CA GLU A 42 -21.29 7.57 9.14
C GLU A 42 -19.97 7.22 8.45
N ASP A 43 -19.01 6.60 9.16
CA ASP A 43 -17.75 6.14 8.58
C ASP A 43 -17.96 4.90 7.70
N ILE A 44 -18.91 4.02 8.04
CA ILE A 44 -19.24 2.83 7.23
C ILE A 44 -19.88 3.25 5.91
N GLU A 45 -20.94 4.07 5.95
CA GLU A 45 -21.56 4.62 4.73
C GLU A 45 -20.55 5.41 3.89
N PHE A 46 -19.60 6.07 4.54
CA PHE A 46 -18.54 6.80 3.85
C PHE A 46 -17.51 5.87 3.20
N LEU A 47 -17.15 4.75 3.83
CA LEU A 47 -16.30 3.73 3.22
C LEU A 47 -16.99 3.12 1.99
N ASP A 48 -18.30 2.87 2.07
CA ASP A 48 -19.10 2.42 0.92
C ASP A 48 -19.12 3.47 -0.20
N PHE A 49 -19.27 4.76 0.14
CA PHE A 49 -19.17 5.85 -0.84
C PHE A 49 -17.78 5.92 -1.50
N LEU A 50 -16.72 5.92 -0.68
CA LEU A 50 -15.35 5.98 -1.18
C LEU A 50 -15.01 4.79 -2.06
N SER A 51 -15.45 3.60 -1.67
CA SER A 51 -15.17 2.37 -2.39
C SER A 51 -15.88 2.30 -3.74
N ASN A 52 -17.02 2.98 -3.90
CA ASN A 52 -17.79 2.99 -5.14
C ASN A 52 -17.45 4.15 -6.09
N GLU A 53 -17.18 5.35 -5.56
CA GLU A 53 -16.99 6.54 -6.41
C GLU A 53 -15.53 6.92 -6.65
N LYS A 54 -14.59 6.51 -5.78
CA LYS A 54 -13.22 7.03 -5.87
C LYS A 54 -12.24 6.07 -6.49
N GLN A 55 -11.49 6.64 -7.42
CA GLN A 55 -10.49 5.92 -8.21
C GLN A 55 -9.08 6.31 -7.76
N ILE A 56 -8.79 6.25 -6.46
CA ILE A 56 -7.40 6.31 -6.01
C ILE A 56 -6.74 5.00 -6.46
N THR A 57 -5.99 5.08 -7.55
CA THR A 57 -5.32 3.94 -8.16
C THR A 57 -3.87 3.83 -7.70
N LYS A 58 -3.27 4.94 -7.26
CA LYS A 58 -1.88 4.98 -6.80
C LYS A 58 -1.75 5.53 -5.39
N ILE A 59 -1.03 4.81 -4.53
CA ILE A 59 -0.61 5.28 -3.21
C ILE A 59 0.92 5.29 -3.11
N CYS A 60 1.49 6.37 -2.59
CA CYS A 60 2.90 6.44 -2.20
C CYS A 60 3.01 6.68 -0.68
N PHE A 61 3.71 5.80 0.02
CA PHE A 61 3.85 5.82 1.47
C PHE A 61 5.32 6.08 1.87
N LYS A 62 5.62 7.23 2.49
CA LYS A 62 7.01 7.61 2.78
C LYS A 62 7.59 6.92 4.02
N ASN A 63 6.78 6.71 5.06
CA ASN A 63 7.21 6.20 6.35
C ASN A 63 6.17 5.24 6.91
N MET A 64 5.99 4.10 6.23
CA MET A 64 5.10 3.05 6.72
C MET A 64 5.73 2.39 7.95
N LYS A 65 4.96 2.26 9.04
CA LYS A 65 5.45 1.66 10.29
C LYS A 65 4.89 0.27 10.57
N ASP A 66 3.69 -0.01 10.10
CA ASP A 66 2.96 -1.25 10.40
C ASP A 66 1.94 -1.58 9.31
N MET A 67 1.50 -2.85 9.26
CA MET A 67 0.54 -3.34 8.27
C MET A 67 -0.89 -2.82 8.45
N ASN A 68 -1.27 -2.39 9.66
CA ASN A 68 -2.60 -1.84 9.88
C ASN A 68 -2.78 -0.58 9.02
N GLN A 69 -1.70 0.17 8.75
CA GLN A 69 -1.73 1.32 7.85
C GLN A 69 -2.08 0.94 6.41
N ILE A 70 -1.55 -0.19 5.89
CA ILE A 70 -1.94 -0.70 4.57
C ILE A 70 -3.39 -1.15 4.57
N GLN A 71 -3.81 -1.92 5.58
CA GLN A 71 -5.19 -2.41 5.67
C GLN A 71 -6.19 -1.26 5.71
N MET A 72 -5.91 -0.23 6.52
CA MET A 72 -6.73 0.98 6.58
C MET A 72 -6.78 1.71 5.24
N LEU A 73 -5.65 1.82 4.53
CA LEU A 73 -5.65 2.42 3.20
C LEU A 73 -6.40 1.59 2.16
N ALA A 74 -6.31 0.26 2.22
CA ALA A 74 -7.05 -0.63 1.34
C ALA A 74 -8.57 -0.49 1.58
N LEU A 75 -8.99 -0.26 2.83
CA LEU A 75 -10.39 0.05 3.17
C LEU A 75 -10.84 1.41 2.61
N ILE A 76 -10.00 2.45 2.76
CA ILE A 76 -10.31 3.81 2.28
C ILE A 76 -10.24 3.90 0.74
N CYS A 77 -9.36 3.11 0.12
CA CYS A 77 -9.04 3.17 -1.30
C CYS A 77 -9.14 1.76 -1.91
N SER A 78 -10.35 1.31 -2.22
CA SER A 78 -10.60 -0.04 -2.77
C SER A 78 -9.95 -0.29 -4.13
N HIS A 79 -9.75 0.76 -4.93
CA HIS A 79 -9.26 0.68 -6.32
C HIS A 79 -7.73 0.77 -6.49
N VAL A 80 -6.97 0.58 -5.41
CA VAL A 80 -5.51 0.72 -5.46
C VAL A 80 -4.91 -0.40 -6.29
N SER A 81 -4.31 -0.01 -7.42
CA SER A 81 -3.58 -0.91 -8.32
C SER A 81 -2.07 -0.71 -8.24
N HIS A 82 -1.60 0.40 -7.67
CA HIS A 82 -0.19 0.72 -7.50
C HIS A 82 0.09 1.19 -6.07
N LEU A 83 0.93 0.44 -5.35
CA LEU A 83 1.45 0.80 -4.04
C LEU A 83 2.96 1.02 -4.09
N GLU A 84 3.41 2.22 -3.74
CA GLU A 84 4.84 2.58 -3.64
C GLU A 84 5.18 2.88 -2.18
N ILE A 85 6.21 2.22 -1.64
CA ILE A 85 6.60 2.33 -0.23
C ILE A 85 8.09 2.66 -0.16
N ASN A 86 8.45 3.68 0.61
CA ASN A 86 9.84 3.92 0.96
C ASN A 86 10.24 3.00 2.11
N CYS A 87 11.25 2.19 1.89
CA CYS A 87 11.78 1.27 2.87
C CYS A 87 13.09 1.78 3.45
N ILE A 88 13.27 1.58 4.76
CA ILE A 88 14.49 1.96 5.46
C ILE A 88 15.69 1.14 4.95
N ASN A 89 15.46 -0.14 4.66
CA ASN A 89 16.45 -1.08 4.14
C ASN A 89 15.76 -2.28 3.47
N TYR A 90 16.55 -3.23 2.99
CA TYR A 90 16.08 -4.48 2.39
C TYR A 90 15.18 -5.30 3.32
N LYS A 91 15.63 -5.55 4.56
CA LYS A 91 14.87 -6.35 5.54
C LYS A 91 13.47 -5.80 5.78
N HIS A 92 13.31 -4.47 5.75
CA HIS A 92 11.99 -3.84 5.82
C HIS A 92 11.14 -4.12 4.58
N ALA A 93 11.72 -4.07 3.38
CA ALA A 93 11.03 -4.40 2.14
C ALA A 93 10.64 -5.89 2.08
N GLU A 94 11.52 -6.80 2.50
CA GLU A 94 11.26 -8.24 2.60
C GLU A 94 10.08 -8.54 3.52
N LEU A 95 10.09 -7.98 4.74
CA LEU A 95 9.00 -8.11 5.71
C LEU A 95 7.67 -7.61 5.14
N LEU A 96 7.67 -6.42 4.52
CA LEU A 96 6.47 -5.86 3.90
C LEU A 96 5.99 -6.69 2.71
N THR A 97 6.91 -7.26 1.93
CA THR A 97 6.58 -8.12 0.79
C THR A 97 5.80 -9.34 1.26
N GLY A 98 6.32 -10.08 2.25
CA GLY A 98 5.65 -11.25 2.81
C GLY A 98 4.26 -10.93 3.36
N LEU A 99 4.14 -9.84 4.11
CA LEU A 99 2.86 -9.39 4.69
C LEU A 99 1.84 -8.97 3.62
N ILE A 100 2.27 -8.22 2.60
CA ILE A 100 1.39 -7.77 1.51
C ILE A 100 0.94 -8.97 0.66
N LEU A 101 1.85 -9.88 0.30
CA LEU A 101 1.51 -11.05 -0.50
C LEU A 101 0.58 -12.00 0.25
N THR A 102 0.81 -12.23 1.54
CA THR A 102 -0.10 -13.03 2.39
C THR A 102 -1.50 -12.42 2.44
N GLN A 103 -1.58 -11.08 2.53
CA GLN A 103 -2.87 -10.38 2.50
C GLN A 103 -3.56 -10.52 1.14
N ILE A 104 -2.82 -10.46 0.04
CA ILE A 104 -3.37 -10.64 -1.31
C ILE A 104 -3.86 -12.07 -1.52
N GLN A 105 -3.18 -13.08 -0.94
CA GLN A 105 -3.64 -14.47 -0.99
C GLN A 105 -4.95 -14.67 -0.25
N SER A 106 -5.14 -13.98 0.88
CA SER A 106 -6.37 -14.11 1.68
C SER A 106 -7.57 -13.34 1.11
N VAL A 107 -7.34 -12.33 0.28
CA VAL A 107 -8.40 -11.51 -0.32
C VAL A 107 -8.62 -11.89 -1.79
N SER A 108 -9.66 -12.69 -2.05
CA SER A 108 -10.14 -12.93 -3.41
C SER A 108 -10.52 -11.60 -4.05
N ASN A 109 -9.81 -11.19 -5.11
CA ASN A 109 -9.98 -9.94 -5.88
C ASN A 109 -9.17 -8.70 -5.42
N SER A 110 -7.95 -8.89 -4.91
CA SER A 110 -7.01 -7.76 -4.83
C SER A 110 -6.83 -7.09 -6.21
N LEU A 111 -7.02 -5.77 -6.27
CA LEU A 111 -6.76 -4.96 -7.46
C LEU A 111 -5.29 -4.53 -7.58
N LEU A 112 -4.46 -4.85 -6.59
CA LEU A 112 -3.05 -4.48 -6.61
C LEU A 112 -2.32 -5.19 -7.76
N ARG A 113 -1.80 -4.40 -8.71
CA ARG A 113 -1.06 -4.87 -9.89
C ARG A 113 0.41 -4.49 -9.86
N LEU A 114 0.80 -3.53 -9.04
CA LEU A 114 2.18 -3.09 -8.91
C LEU A 114 2.50 -2.70 -7.47
N LEU A 115 3.53 -3.35 -6.92
CA LEU A 115 4.13 -3.01 -5.64
C LEU A 115 5.56 -2.52 -5.92
N CYS A 116 5.90 -1.37 -5.37
CA CYS A 116 7.19 -0.72 -5.59
C CYS A 116 7.81 -0.38 -4.24
N PHE A 117 9.00 -0.93 -3.97
CA PHE A 117 9.79 -0.57 -2.81
C PHE A 117 10.91 0.36 -3.24
N ARG A 118 10.95 1.56 -2.67
CA ARG A 118 12.09 2.46 -2.79
C ARG A 118 13.09 2.16 -1.68
N ILE A 119 14.27 1.68 -2.05
CA ILE A 119 15.36 1.30 -1.14
C ILE A 119 16.62 1.99 -1.65
N ARG A 120 17.24 2.84 -0.82
CA ARG A 120 18.39 3.66 -1.24
C ARG A 120 19.58 2.85 -1.78
N GLU A 121 19.74 1.64 -1.28
CA GLU A 121 20.84 0.72 -1.59
C GLU A 121 20.34 -0.51 -2.36
N ALA A 122 19.27 -0.36 -3.15
CA ALA A 122 18.75 -1.45 -3.99
C ALA A 122 19.85 -1.97 -4.93
N HIS A 123 19.94 -3.30 -5.03
CA HIS A 123 20.86 -4.00 -5.93
C HIS A 123 20.24 -5.34 -6.35
N ASP A 124 20.77 -5.94 -7.42
CA ASP A 124 20.16 -7.10 -8.07
C ASP A 124 20.10 -8.34 -7.16
N ASP A 125 21.06 -8.49 -6.24
CA ASP A 125 21.06 -9.60 -5.27
C ASP A 125 19.82 -9.60 -4.38
N MET A 126 19.28 -8.41 -4.05
CA MET A 126 18.02 -8.28 -3.31
C MET A 126 16.82 -8.87 -4.07
N ILE A 127 16.85 -8.88 -5.40
CA ILE A 127 15.79 -9.52 -6.19
C ILE A 127 15.82 -11.03 -5.97
N LEU A 128 17.00 -11.64 -6.05
CA LEU A 128 17.18 -13.08 -5.88
C LEU A 128 16.77 -13.52 -4.48
N GLU A 129 17.09 -12.71 -3.46
CA GLU A 129 16.66 -12.96 -2.10
C GLU A 129 15.14 -12.84 -1.91
N LEU A 130 14.50 -11.82 -2.53
CA LEU A 130 13.03 -11.70 -2.52
C LEU A 130 12.34 -12.85 -3.23
N GLU A 131 12.82 -13.25 -4.40
CA GLU A 131 12.29 -14.41 -5.14
C GLU A 131 12.40 -15.68 -4.30
N LYS A 132 13.56 -15.91 -3.68
CA LYS A 132 13.77 -17.06 -2.80
C LYS A 132 12.84 -17.04 -1.58
N MET A 133 12.63 -15.88 -0.95
CA MET A 133 11.71 -15.74 0.18
C MET A 133 10.27 -16.07 -0.25
N ILE A 134 9.81 -15.50 -1.37
CA ILE A 134 8.46 -15.73 -1.90
C ILE A 134 8.24 -17.20 -2.24
N ASP A 135 9.24 -17.84 -2.83
CA ASP A 135 9.21 -19.27 -3.15
C ASP A 135 9.16 -20.13 -1.89
N THR A 136 9.99 -19.81 -0.90
CA THR A 136 10.08 -20.56 0.36
C THR A 136 8.78 -20.47 1.16
N GLU A 137 8.13 -19.30 1.17
CA GLU A 137 6.87 -19.08 1.87
C GLU A 137 5.64 -19.54 1.06
N ASN A 138 5.82 -20.10 -0.13
CA ASN A 138 4.75 -20.47 -1.07
C ASN A 138 3.80 -19.29 -1.38
N LEU A 139 4.35 -18.07 -1.41
CA LEU A 139 3.62 -16.84 -1.73
C LEU A 139 3.48 -16.61 -3.25
N ARG A 140 3.72 -17.66 -4.05
CA ARG A 140 3.79 -17.58 -5.52
C ARG A 140 2.45 -17.14 -6.12
N PHE A 141 2.50 -16.02 -6.83
CA PHE A 141 1.54 -15.61 -7.84
C PHE A 141 2.25 -15.52 -9.19
N ASP A 142 1.50 -15.36 -10.28
CA ASP A 142 2.09 -14.98 -11.54
C ASP A 142 2.55 -13.52 -11.48
N PHE A 143 3.81 -13.29 -11.11
CA PHE A 143 4.43 -11.97 -11.00
C PHE A 143 5.80 -11.90 -11.68
N THR A 144 6.29 -10.69 -11.87
CA THR A 144 7.68 -10.40 -12.25
C THR A 144 8.30 -9.44 -11.25
N ILE A 145 9.53 -9.70 -10.83
CA ILE A 145 10.32 -8.78 -10.00
C ILE A 145 11.37 -8.09 -10.87
N LYS A 146 11.51 -6.77 -10.72
CA LYS A 146 12.50 -5.96 -11.46
C LYS A 146 13.14 -4.93 -10.56
N HIS A 147 14.43 -4.73 -10.73
CA HIS A 147 15.18 -3.64 -10.11
C HIS A 147 15.42 -2.52 -11.13
N LEU A 148 15.22 -1.28 -10.69
CA LEU A 148 15.54 -0.09 -11.47
C LEU A 148 15.94 1.04 -10.52
N MET A 149 17.21 1.45 -10.58
CA MET A 149 17.78 2.53 -9.76
C MET A 149 17.68 2.24 -8.26
N ASP A 150 16.88 3.02 -7.52
CA ASP A 150 16.67 2.87 -6.08
C ASP A 150 15.35 2.12 -5.78
N LYS A 151 14.85 1.33 -6.75
CA LYS A 151 13.51 0.74 -6.67
C LYS A 151 13.47 -0.72 -7.07
N ILE A 152 12.74 -1.50 -6.29
CA ILE A 152 12.35 -2.88 -6.60
C ILE A 152 10.86 -2.90 -6.89
N TYR A 153 10.48 -3.46 -8.03
CA TYR A 153 9.10 -3.59 -8.50
C TYR A 153 8.67 -5.04 -8.48
N ILE A 154 7.50 -5.32 -7.93
CA ILE A 154 6.80 -6.60 -8.02
C ILE A 154 5.50 -6.32 -8.77
N GLN A 155 5.35 -6.93 -9.95
CA GLN A 155 4.22 -6.71 -10.84
C GLN A 155 3.48 -8.01 -11.10
N TRP A 156 2.18 -8.05 -10.81
CA TRP A 156 1.32 -9.20 -11.12
C TRP A 156 0.91 -9.18 -12.59
N LYS A 157 0.81 -10.36 -13.21
CA LYS A 157 0.32 -10.52 -14.58
C LYS A 157 -1.20 -10.43 -14.67
#